data_AF-A0A101D426-F1
#
_entry.id   AF-A0A101D426-F1
#
_cell.length_a   1.000
_cell.length_b   1.000
_cell.length_c   1.000
_cell.angle_alpha   90.00
_cell.angle_beta   90.00
_cell.angle_gamma   90.00
#
_symmetry.space_group_name_H-M   'P 1'
#
loop_
_entity.id
_entity.type
_entity.pdbx_description
1 polymer ?
#
loop_
_entity_poly.entity_id
_entity_poly.type
_entity_poly.pdbx_seq_one_letter_code
_entity_poly.pdbx_strand_id
1 'polypeptide(L)'
;MLSIMGKAAGNEQHRGHLAFVNSIRYLRKWLENDRAFESRRNLAGFSEKLNSSDRAAIPEALFKSHWFKPVVVQGHVLILCLLTAQSQKSLGFADLYAQAFSTPFNVVVMTQVASATNGINLDFEFWKDGRLKKSDLTCLYLYEARHFYFSVPEAKAGGEQMATIGAQIRQVQKLRQAAQISERDYRHYIGSLMVSDKRQVSQLNNVVYKATDDYVSNLAADVQQQVGRLERVWDKTPETNIYIQTELAGALTRYAENPHGFSRHRFLISSLNEGLLDALAAKQASQVSIDPLTLLFAPVQDGRQIKEIIDDHLVGLIRYSREADCEPGVTEKIQRTWESIGRAALRRDLACSFAGKDLGLRHIETLSLKDWSCIRLPADADPAKGVWQCGDGRFLSDRAPASRLYSLKPLYRWVPHHEAIVRWFNHHGYATSAEVSSGLEEHFMFHPHFAQRILQGRIGEEALRGLFDNESITCSTKLLHQRTLELYDFHIVNTPIFIDAKFWGLATLRQADEAFQASLNSDDSGNAERTALTEKVLALRKHLFKDARLVVANLVGSDGEAALKGFDLQLNPMDVNDAPILVLSSCIHPDQQNKTTPGFAGLCELARRYQAQAASLPMNFKG
;
A
#
# COMPACT_ATOMS: atom_id res chain seq x y z
N MET A 1 -6.46 21.58 26.09
CA MET A 1 -7.55 22.01 27.01
C MET A 1 -7.52 23.50 27.33
N LEU A 2 -6.51 24.03 28.04
CA LEU A 2 -6.46 25.47 28.37
C LEU A 2 -6.46 26.39 27.14
N SER A 3 -5.80 25.97 26.06
CA SER A 3 -5.87 26.68 24.78
C SER A 3 -7.29 26.74 24.22
N ILE A 4 -8.10 25.68 24.39
CA ILE A 4 -9.52 25.65 23.98
C ILE A 4 -10.31 26.61 24.86
N MET A 5 -10.12 26.54 26.18
CA MET A 5 -10.81 27.42 27.12
C MET A 5 -10.47 28.90 26.88
N GLY A 6 -9.19 29.26 26.68
CA GLY A 6 -8.79 30.63 26.37
C GLY A 6 -9.39 31.15 25.07
N LYS A 7 -9.42 30.33 24.01
CA LYS A 7 -10.08 30.68 22.75
C LYS A 7 -11.60 30.83 22.88
N ALA A 8 -12.23 30.01 23.73
CA ALA A 8 -13.66 30.12 23.99
C ALA A 8 -13.99 31.36 24.84
N ALA A 9 -13.14 31.70 25.81
CA ALA A 9 -13.26 32.88 26.66
C ALA A 9 -13.22 34.20 25.85
N GLY A 10 -12.34 34.29 24.86
CA GLY A 10 -12.18 35.49 24.04
C GLY A 10 -13.13 35.63 22.85
N ASN A 11 -14.13 34.74 22.68
CA ASN A 11 -15.00 34.73 21.50
C ASN A 11 -16.44 35.09 21.86
N GLU A 12 -16.75 36.39 21.90
CA GLU A 12 -18.07 36.91 22.29
C GLU A 12 -19.17 36.67 21.24
N GLN A 13 -18.80 36.32 20.01
CA GLN A 13 -19.75 36.09 18.90
C GLN A 13 -20.43 34.73 18.99
N HIS A 14 -19.79 33.74 19.63
CA HIS A 14 -20.33 32.38 19.73
C HIS A 14 -20.56 32.01 21.19
N ARG A 15 -21.82 31.77 21.56
CA ARG A 15 -22.17 31.34 22.93
C ARG A 15 -21.92 29.86 23.19
N GLY A 16 -21.98 29.03 22.15
CA GLY A 16 -21.90 27.58 22.25
C GLY A 16 -20.65 27.01 21.60
N HIS A 17 -19.85 26.32 22.41
CA HIS A 17 -18.59 25.71 22.00
C HIS A 17 -18.63 24.20 22.21
N LEU A 18 -18.14 23.42 21.23
CA LEU A 18 -17.99 21.97 21.32
C LEU A 18 -16.52 21.58 21.27
N ALA A 19 -16.07 20.81 22.26
CA ALA A 19 -14.72 20.25 22.29
C ALA A 19 -14.77 18.73 22.49
N PHE A 20 -14.11 18.00 21.60
CA PHE A 20 -13.87 16.58 21.77
C PHE A 20 -12.62 16.35 22.63
N VAL A 21 -12.75 15.55 23.69
CA VAL A 21 -11.68 15.25 24.65
C VAL A 21 -11.53 13.74 24.85
N ASN A 22 -10.31 13.28 25.11
CA ASN A 22 -9.98 11.87 25.29
C ASN A 22 -10.62 11.25 26.54
N SER A 23 -10.74 12.00 27.64
CA SER A 23 -11.33 11.49 28.88
C SER A 23 -11.97 12.57 29.75
N ILE A 24 -13.30 12.54 29.78
CA ILE A 24 -14.10 13.36 30.70
C ILE A 24 -13.86 12.94 32.15
N ARG A 25 -13.58 11.65 32.40
CA ARG A 25 -13.31 11.13 33.75
C ARG A 25 -12.06 11.75 34.36
N TYR A 26 -10.97 11.85 33.59
CA TYR A 26 -9.75 12.49 34.05
C TYR A 26 -9.94 13.99 34.24
N LEU A 27 -10.65 14.65 33.31
CA LEU A 27 -10.98 16.06 33.44
C LEU A 27 -11.80 16.36 34.70
N ARG A 28 -12.84 15.57 34.96
CA ARG A 28 -13.64 15.71 36.18
C ARG A 28 -12.79 15.54 37.44
N LYS A 29 -11.95 14.51 37.49
CA LYS A 29 -10.99 14.33 38.60
C LYS A 29 -10.05 15.52 38.73
N TRP A 30 -9.58 16.07 37.63
CA TRP A 30 -8.67 17.22 37.64
C TRP A 30 -9.36 18.50 38.13
N LEU A 31 -10.65 18.71 37.84
CA LEU A 31 -11.44 19.84 38.33
C LEU A 31 -11.85 19.69 39.80
N GLU A 32 -12.23 18.49 40.23
CA GLU A 32 -12.88 18.30 41.54
C GLU A 32 -11.95 17.82 42.65
N ASN A 33 -10.80 17.22 42.31
CA ASN A 33 -9.93 16.61 43.32
C ASN A 33 -8.96 17.64 43.93
N ASP A 34 -8.88 17.67 45.26
CA ASP A 34 -7.95 18.51 46.01
C ASP A 34 -6.48 18.22 45.67
N ARG A 35 -6.13 16.97 45.31
CA ARG A 35 -4.78 16.62 44.86
C ARG A 35 -4.34 17.34 43.60
N ALA A 36 -5.29 17.79 42.78
CA ALA A 36 -5.01 18.57 41.57
C ALA A 36 -5.04 20.09 41.83
N PHE A 37 -5.29 20.55 43.07
CA PHE A 37 -5.39 21.97 43.41
C PHE A 37 -4.12 22.76 43.07
N GLU A 38 -2.94 22.24 43.43
CA GLU A 38 -1.66 22.88 43.09
C GLU A 38 -1.44 22.95 41.56
N SER A 39 -1.86 21.92 40.83
CA SER A 39 -1.84 21.95 39.35
C SER A 39 -2.77 23.02 38.80
N ARG A 40 -3.95 23.23 39.38
CA ARG A 40 -4.88 24.30 38.97
C ARG A 40 -4.37 25.69 39.33
N ARG A 41 -3.79 25.86 40.53
CA ARG A 41 -3.26 27.14 41.03
C ARG A 41 -2.05 27.63 40.24
N ASN A 42 -1.20 26.72 39.78
CA ASN A 42 0.01 27.05 39.03
C ASN A 42 -0.25 27.33 37.54
N LEU A 43 -1.50 27.24 37.08
CA LEU A 43 -1.87 27.57 35.71
C LEU A 43 -2.17 29.06 35.57
N ALA A 44 -1.30 29.75 34.84
CA ALA A 44 -1.47 31.15 34.52
C ALA A 44 -2.81 31.40 33.80
N GLY A 45 -3.63 32.28 34.38
CA GLY A 45 -4.90 32.69 33.79
C GLY A 45 -6.06 31.70 34.02
N PHE A 46 -5.96 30.70 34.90
CA PHE A 46 -7.09 29.85 35.30
C PHE A 46 -7.46 30.12 36.77
N SER A 47 -8.76 30.25 37.06
CA SER A 47 -9.28 30.41 38.43
C SER A 47 -10.67 29.81 38.56
N GLU A 48 -10.97 29.22 39.72
CA GLU A 48 -12.33 28.76 40.09
C GLU A 48 -13.09 29.83 40.90
N LYS A 49 -12.41 30.93 41.25
CA LYS A 49 -13.01 32.05 41.99
C LYS A 49 -13.61 33.06 41.02
N LEU A 50 -14.93 33.16 41.05
CA LEU A 50 -15.69 34.21 40.37
C LEU A 50 -15.82 35.44 41.29
N ASN A 51 -15.93 36.62 40.69
CA ASN A 51 -16.32 37.83 41.42
C ASN A 51 -17.81 37.75 41.84
N SER A 52 -18.25 38.66 42.72
CA SER A 52 -19.61 38.64 43.28
C SER A 52 -20.71 38.87 42.24
N SER A 53 -20.45 39.71 41.23
CA SER A 53 -21.42 40.01 40.16
C SER A 53 -21.63 38.83 39.22
N ASP A 54 -20.55 38.17 38.81
CA ASP A 54 -20.62 37.03 37.89
C ASP A 54 -21.23 35.81 38.58
N ARG A 55 -20.94 35.62 39.87
CA ARG A 55 -21.59 34.57 40.67
C ARG A 55 -23.10 34.77 40.76
N ALA A 56 -23.58 36.01 40.91
CA ALA A 56 -25.01 36.31 40.95
C ALA A 56 -25.73 36.06 39.61
N ALA A 57 -24.99 36.12 38.50
CA ALA A 57 -25.52 35.87 37.15
C ALA A 57 -25.61 34.37 36.77
N ILE A 58 -25.05 33.46 37.58
CA ILE A 58 -25.08 32.02 37.34
C ILE A 58 -26.05 31.34 38.32
N PRO A 59 -27.04 30.55 37.84
CA PRO A 59 -27.93 29.79 38.71
C PRO A 59 -27.19 28.87 39.70
N GLU A 60 -27.58 28.91 40.97
CA GLU A 60 -26.98 28.10 42.05
C GLU A 60 -27.00 26.58 41.74
N ALA A 61 -27.99 26.13 40.97
CA ALA A 61 -28.12 24.73 40.55
C ALA A 61 -26.96 24.26 39.63
N LEU A 62 -26.33 25.17 38.87
CA LEU A 62 -25.17 24.85 38.04
C LEU A 62 -23.91 24.61 38.89
N PHE A 63 -23.73 25.33 40.00
CA PHE A 63 -22.60 25.11 40.91
C PHE A 63 -22.69 23.77 41.66
N LYS A 64 -23.91 23.35 41.99
CA LYS A 64 -24.20 22.08 42.69
C LYS A 64 -24.17 20.86 41.77
N SER A 65 -24.15 21.09 40.45
CA SER A 65 -24.12 20.03 39.45
C SER A 65 -22.73 19.38 39.33
N HIS A 66 -22.72 18.11 38.96
CA HIS A 66 -21.52 17.37 38.55
C HIS A 66 -21.31 17.38 37.03
N TRP A 67 -22.24 17.97 36.27
CA TRP A 67 -22.16 18.16 34.83
C TRP A 67 -21.59 19.51 34.45
N PHE A 68 -21.88 20.56 35.24
CA PHE A 68 -21.47 21.92 34.95
C PHE A 68 -20.42 22.42 35.95
N LYS A 69 -19.42 23.14 35.45
CA LYS A 69 -18.41 23.82 36.27
C LYS A 69 -18.14 25.21 35.73
N PRO A 70 -18.58 26.27 36.43
CA PRO A 70 -18.16 27.64 36.13
C PRO A 70 -16.68 27.85 36.48
N VAL A 71 -15.92 28.45 35.56
CA VAL A 71 -14.49 28.75 35.72
C VAL A 71 -14.17 30.11 35.12
N VAL A 72 -13.06 30.71 35.55
CA VAL A 72 -12.50 31.94 34.98
C VAL A 72 -11.23 31.59 34.22
N VAL A 73 -11.19 31.96 32.94
CA VAL A 73 -10.03 31.74 32.07
C VAL A 73 -9.67 33.06 31.40
N GLN A 74 -8.41 33.49 31.57
CA GLN A 74 -7.87 34.76 31.07
C GLN A 74 -8.72 35.99 31.45
N GLY A 75 -9.36 35.95 32.62
CA GLY A 75 -10.22 37.03 33.12
C GLY A 75 -11.68 36.96 32.67
N HIS A 76 -12.05 36.00 31.82
CA HIS A 76 -13.43 35.80 31.36
C HIS A 76 -14.07 34.57 32.01
N VAL A 77 -15.37 34.64 32.29
CA VAL A 77 -16.14 33.54 32.89
C VAL A 77 -16.64 32.59 31.79
N LEU A 78 -16.47 31.29 32.04
CA LEU A 78 -16.90 30.19 31.18
C LEU A 78 -17.69 29.15 31.98
N ILE A 79 -18.65 28.51 31.33
CA ILE A 79 -19.37 27.37 31.89
C ILE A 79 -18.94 26.11 31.16
N LEU A 80 -18.21 25.22 31.85
CA LEU A 80 -17.82 23.92 31.29
C LEU A 80 -18.96 22.92 31.47
N CYS A 81 -19.40 22.27 30.39
CA CYS A 81 -20.38 21.18 30.41
C CYS A 81 -19.69 19.85 30.09
N LEU A 82 -19.55 18.98 31.09
CA LEU A 82 -18.95 17.64 30.98
C LEU A 82 -20.01 16.62 30.50
N LEU A 83 -20.19 16.55 29.19
CA LEU A 83 -21.28 15.82 28.55
C LEU A 83 -20.92 14.37 28.23
N THR A 84 -21.68 13.44 28.81
CA THR A 84 -21.61 12.01 28.49
C THR A 84 -22.97 11.53 27.97
N ALA A 85 -23.00 10.38 27.30
CA ALA A 85 -24.27 9.78 26.85
C ALA A 85 -25.23 9.45 28.00
N GLN A 86 -24.69 9.24 29.22
CA GLN A 86 -25.50 9.03 30.42
C GLN A 86 -26.04 10.33 31.01
N SER A 87 -25.32 11.46 30.85
CA SER A 87 -25.74 12.76 31.36
C SER A 87 -27.12 13.15 30.82
N GLN A 88 -27.36 12.97 29.52
CA GLN A 88 -28.64 13.34 28.90
C GLN A 88 -29.83 12.47 29.29
N LYS A 89 -29.57 11.25 29.78
CA LYS A 89 -30.63 10.36 30.30
C LYS A 89 -31.01 10.69 31.75
N SER A 90 -30.25 11.58 32.40
CA SER A 90 -30.44 11.92 33.81
C SER A 90 -31.54 12.97 33.97
N LEU A 91 -32.43 12.76 34.95
CA LEU A 91 -33.52 13.68 35.27
C LEU A 91 -32.94 15.07 35.63
N GLY A 92 -33.50 16.14 35.05
CA GLY A 92 -33.08 17.52 35.31
C GLY A 92 -31.84 18.01 34.55
N PHE A 93 -31.17 17.16 33.75
CA PHE A 93 -30.04 17.62 32.92
C PHE A 93 -30.49 18.62 31.84
N ALA A 94 -31.61 18.34 31.15
CA ALA A 94 -32.11 19.20 30.08
C ALA A 94 -32.41 20.63 30.56
N ASP A 95 -33.03 20.77 31.73
CA ASP A 95 -33.34 22.07 32.33
C ASP A 95 -32.06 22.84 32.70
N LEU A 96 -31.06 22.16 33.28
CA LEU A 96 -29.77 22.77 33.60
C LEU A 96 -28.98 23.15 32.34
N TYR A 97 -29.07 22.35 31.28
CA TYR A 97 -28.45 22.65 30.00
C TYR A 97 -29.05 23.92 29.40
N ALA A 98 -30.39 24.04 29.35
CA ALA A 98 -31.06 25.27 28.89
C ALA A 98 -30.74 26.50 29.76
N GLN A 99 -30.64 26.31 31.09
CA GLN A 99 -30.24 27.38 32.01
C GLN A 99 -28.81 27.86 31.76
N ALA A 100 -27.87 26.96 31.48
CA ALA A 100 -26.48 27.33 31.17
C ALA A 100 -26.39 28.26 29.95
N PHE A 101 -27.11 27.94 28.87
CA PHE A 101 -27.15 28.77 27.65
C PHE A 101 -27.99 30.05 27.78
N SER A 102 -28.81 30.16 28.83
CA SER A 102 -29.55 31.38 29.15
C SER A 102 -28.69 32.41 29.91
N THR A 103 -27.50 32.03 30.39
CA THR A 103 -26.54 32.96 31.01
C THR A 103 -25.85 33.84 29.95
N PRO A 104 -25.25 34.98 30.33
CA PRO A 104 -24.46 35.79 29.41
C PRO A 104 -23.09 35.17 29.07
N PHE A 105 -22.72 34.05 29.69
CA PHE A 105 -21.39 33.45 29.60
C PHE A 105 -21.32 32.36 28.51
N ASN A 106 -20.13 32.17 27.95
CA ASN A 106 -19.90 31.14 26.96
C ASN A 106 -19.92 29.75 27.60
N VAL A 107 -20.61 28.81 26.94
CA VAL A 107 -20.75 27.42 27.39
C VAL A 107 -19.86 26.53 26.53
N VAL A 108 -18.94 25.82 27.18
CA VAL A 108 -18.02 24.86 26.53
C VAL A 108 -18.46 23.44 26.84
N VAL A 109 -19.12 22.82 25.87
CA VAL A 109 -19.54 21.42 25.90
C VAL A 109 -18.34 20.53 25.58
N MET A 110 -17.92 19.74 26.56
CA MET A 110 -16.81 18.79 26.45
C MET A 110 -17.35 17.37 26.42
N THR A 111 -17.13 16.67 25.30
CA THR A 111 -17.61 15.30 25.09
C THR A 111 -16.51 14.38 24.54
N GLN A 112 -16.71 13.07 24.60
CA GLN A 112 -15.86 12.09 23.92
C GLN A 112 -16.47 11.70 22.58
N VAL A 113 -15.64 11.39 21.57
CA VAL A 113 -16.12 10.93 20.24
C VAL A 113 -17.06 9.72 20.39
N ALA A 114 -16.67 8.73 21.21
CA ALA A 114 -17.48 7.55 21.50
C ALA A 114 -18.80 7.85 22.24
N SER A 115 -18.85 8.95 23.00
CA SER A 115 -20.09 9.40 23.63
C SER A 115 -21.00 10.07 22.60
N ALA A 116 -20.44 10.91 21.72
CA ALA A 116 -21.20 11.60 20.69
C ALA A 116 -21.78 10.67 19.61
N THR A 117 -21.10 9.55 19.29
CA THR A 117 -21.64 8.53 18.38
C THR A 117 -22.87 7.80 18.93
N ASN A 118 -23.05 7.75 20.25
CA ASN A 118 -24.23 7.17 20.92
C ASN A 118 -25.47 8.09 20.92
N GLY A 119 -25.58 9.03 19.99
CA GLY A 119 -26.80 9.80 19.76
C GLY A 119 -27.03 10.97 20.71
N ILE A 120 -25.97 11.60 21.22
CA ILE A 120 -26.09 12.81 22.06
C ILE A 120 -26.68 13.96 21.25
N ASN A 121 -27.64 14.69 21.83
CA ASN A 121 -28.21 15.93 21.29
C ASN A 121 -27.31 17.12 21.69
N LEU A 122 -26.89 17.93 20.72
CA LEU A 122 -25.96 19.05 20.97
C LEU A 122 -26.63 20.41 20.79
N ASP A 123 -27.78 20.41 20.13
CA ASP A 123 -28.71 21.52 20.04
C ASP A 123 -29.13 22.00 21.44
N PHE A 124 -29.25 23.31 21.58
CA PHE A 124 -29.69 23.94 22.81
C PHE A 124 -30.81 24.93 22.55
N GLU A 125 -31.59 25.17 23.60
CA GLU A 125 -32.66 26.14 23.62
C GLU A 125 -32.27 27.30 24.53
N PHE A 126 -32.54 28.52 24.08
CA PHE A 126 -32.28 29.73 24.84
C PHE A 126 -33.37 30.76 24.61
N TRP A 127 -33.60 31.59 25.62
CA TRP A 127 -34.57 32.68 25.53
C TRP A 127 -33.93 33.91 24.90
N LYS A 128 -34.51 34.40 23.80
CA LYS A 128 -34.14 35.67 23.18
C LYS A 128 -35.40 36.42 22.77
N ASP A 129 -35.50 37.69 23.16
CA ASP A 129 -36.63 38.56 22.86
C ASP A 129 -38.00 37.95 23.27
N GLY A 130 -38.03 37.26 24.42
CA GLY A 130 -39.25 36.63 24.95
C GLY A 130 -39.71 35.36 24.20
N ARG A 131 -38.91 34.82 23.27
CA ARG A 131 -39.19 33.57 22.57
C ARG A 131 -38.09 32.53 22.82
N LEU A 132 -38.50 31.27 22.97
CA LEU A 132 -37.59 30.14 23.00
C LEU A 132 -37.06 29.91 21.59
N LYS A 133 -35.74 30.04 21.41
CA LYS A 133 -35.05 29.75 20.14
C LYS A 133 -34.18 28.53 20.31
N LYS A 134 -34.14 27.71 19.26
CA LYS A 134 -33.26 26.56 19.16
C LYS A 134 -32.03 26.94 18.32
N SER A 135 -30.84 26.52 18.74
CA SER A 135 -29.60 26.75 18.00
C SER A 135 -28.65 25.58 18.16
N ASP A 136 -27.82 25.37 17.15
CA ASP A 136 -26.66 24.50 17.22
C ASP A 136 -25.47 25.23 17.83
N LEU A 137 -24.46 24.45 18.26
CA LEU A 137 -23.17 24.98 18.72
C LEU A 137 -22.41 25.51 17.50
N THR A 138 -21.96 26.76 17.56
CA THR A 138 -21.38 27.47 16.41
C THR A 138 -19.85 27.49 16.43
N CYS A 139 -19.23 26.85 17.41
CA CYS A 139 -17.78 26.82 17.54
C CYS A 139 -17.29 25.41 17.88
N LEU A 140 -16.43 24.84 17.02
CA LEU A 140 -15.95 23.47 17.11
C LEU A 140 -14.45 23.40 17.31
N TYR A 141 -14.00 22.62 18.29
CA TYR A 141 -12.59 22.41 18.60
C TYR A 141 -12.22 20.94 18.33
N LEU A 142 -11.60 20.69 17.18
CA LEU A 142 -11.04 19.41 16.75
C LEU A 142 -9.54 19.36 17.07
N TYR A 143 -9.21 18.90 18.27
CA TYR A 143 -7.84 18.96 18.81
C TYR A 143 -7.20 17.60 19.08
N GLU A 144 -7.93 16.50 18.90
CA GLU A 144 -7.42 15.17 19.23
C GLU A 144 -7.83 14.17 18.14
N ALA A 145 -6.84 13.46 17.59
CA ALA A 145 -7.04 12.32 16.71
C ALA A 145 -7.14 11.04 17.56
N ARG A 146 -7.80 9.99 17.04
CA ARG A 146 -7.69 8.66 17.65
C ARG A 146 -6.23 8.20 17.59
N HIS A 147 -5.58 8.05 18.74
CA HIS A 147 -4.15 7.73 18.83
C HIS A 147 -3.83 6.24 18.66
N PHE A 148 -4.77 5.35 18.99
CA PHE A 148 -4.56 3.90 18.94
C PHE A 148 -5.69 3.21 18.15
N TYR A 149 -5.30 2.57 17.06
CA TYR A 149 -6.18 1.72 16.23
C TYR A 149 -5.96 0.24 16.55
N PHE A 150 -4.71 -0.11 16.86
CA PHE A 150 -4.30 -1.40 17.40
C PHE A 150 -3.97 -1.28 18.88
N SER A 151 -4.30 -2.30 19.66
CA SER A 151 -4.07 -2.30 21.11
C SER A 151 -3.74 -3.70 21.60
N VAL A 152 -2.85 -3.78 22.59
CA VAL A 152 -2.63 -5.04 23.30
C VAL A 152 -3.83 -5.28 24.21
N PRO A 153 -4.47 -6.46 24.16
CA PRO A 153 -5.60 -6.77 25.04
C PRO A 153 -5.18 -6.59 26.49
N GLU A 154 -5.95 -5.83 27.27
CA GLU A 154 -5.80 -5.84 28.72
C GLU A 154 -6.15 -7.24 29.20
N ALA A 155 -5.35 -7.79 30.12
CA ALA A 155 -5.45 -9.16 30.61
C ALA A 155 -6.83 -9.42 31.26
N LYS A 156 -7.82 -9.76 30.42
CA LYS A 156 -9.10 -10.31 30.82
C LYS A 156 -9.10 -11.76 30.39
N ALA A 157 -9.11 -12.67 31.36
CA ALA A 157 -9.17 -14.09 31.11
C ALA A 157 -10.46 -14.44 30.34
N GLY A 158 -10.35 -14.99 29.13
CA GLY A 158 -11.49 -15.54 28.38
C GLY A 158 -11.47 -15.30 26.86
N GLY A 159 -12.53 -15.78 26.19
CA GLY A 159 -12.71 -15.71 24.72
C GLY A 159 -12.82 -14.30 24.11
N GLU A 160 -13.08 -13.27 24.93
CA GLU A 160 -13.09 -11.86 24.48
C GLU A 160 -11.72 -11.38 23.99
N GLN A 161 -10.63 -11.91 24.57
CA GLN A 161 -9.26 -11.59 24.14
C GLN A 161 -9.01 -12.05 22.71
N MET A 162 -9.41 -13.27 22.37
CA MET A 162 -9.25 -13.82 21.01
C MET A 162 -10.15 -13.13 19.99
N ALA A 163 -11.35 -12.71 20.38
CA ALA A 163 -12.21 -11.91 19.51
C ALA A 163 -11.60 -10.52 19.20
N THR A 164 -10.97 -9.89 20.19
CA THR A 164 -10.30 -8.58 20.03
C THR A 164 -9.05 -8.69 19.17
N ILE A 165 -8.25 -9.74 19.34
CA ILE A 165 -7.09 -10.03 18.48
C ILE A 165 -7.56 -10.34 17.05
N GLY A 166 -8.61 -11.16 16.88
CA GLY A 166 -9.17 -11.49 15.58
C GLY A 166 -9.67 -10.27 14.80
N ALA A 167 -10.33 -9.33 15.48
CA ALA A 167 -10.74 -8.06 14.89
C ALA A 167 -9.53 -7.22 14.42
N GLN A 168 -8.45 -7.19 15.19
CA GLN A 168 -7.22 -6.48 14.83
C GLN A 168 -6.49 -7.15 13.67
N ILE A 169 -6.39 -8.49 13.65
CA ILE A 169 -5.82 -9.25 12.53
C ILE A 169 -6.59 -8.96 11.24
N ARG A 170 -7.92 -8.87 11.32
CA ARG A 170 -8.75 -8.48 10.16
C ARG A 170 -8.43 -7.07 9.67
N GLN A 171 -8.14 -6.12 10.57
CA GLN A 171 -7.72 -4.78 10.15
C GLN A 171 -6.34 -4.80 9.46
N VAL A 172 -5.36 -5.53 9.99
CA VAL A 172 -4.06 -5.71 9.32
C VAL A 172 -4.23 -6.39 7.95
N GLN A 173 -5.15 -7.36 7.84
CA GLN A 173 -5.48 -7.98 6.54
C GLN A 173 -6.09 -7.00 5.55
N LYS A 174 -6.98 -6.10 5.99
CA LYS A 174 -7.51 -5.03 5.13
C LYS A 174 -6.40 -4.13 4.61
N LEU A 175 -5.44 -3.76 5.46
CA LEU A 175 -4.28 -2.98 5.04
C LEU A 175 -3.46 -3.70 3.98
N ARG A 176 -3.21 -5.01 4.15
CA ARG A 176 -2.52 -5.82 3.14
C ARG A 176 -3.31 -5.90 1.83
N GLN A 177 -4.63 -6.14 1.89
CA GLN A 177 -5.48 -6.20 0.70
C GLN A 177 -5.54 -4.86 -0.04
N ALA A 178 -5.51 -3.74 0.68
CA ALA A 178 -5.38 -2.42 0.09
C ALA A 178 -3.95 -2.10 -0.38
N ALA A 179 -3.01 -3.04 -0.24
CA ALA A 179 -1.59 -2.91 -0.48
C ALA A 179 -0.92 -1.76 0.31
N GLN A 180 -1.52 -1.31 1.41
CA GLN A 180 -0.97 -0.27 2.28
C GLN A 180 0.22 -0.78 3.13
N ILE A 181 0.33 -2.10 3.28
CA ILE A 181 1.47 -2.79 3.92
C ILE A 181 1.88 -3.98 3.07
N SER A 182 3.15 -4.40 3.20
CA SER A 182 3.66 -5.56 2.47
C SER A 182 3.16 -6.89 3.05
N GLU A 183 3.27 -7.98 2.28
CA GLU A 183 2.99 -9.34 2.78
C GLU A 183 3.93 -9.72 3.94
N ARG A 184 5.16 -9.22 3.92
CA ARG A 184 6.13 -9.41 5.00
C ARG A 184 5.67 -8.71 6.29
N ASP A 185 5.24 -7.45 6.17
CA ASP A 185 4.76 -6.67 7.31
C ASP A 185 3.46 -7.27 7.86
N TYR A 186 2.56 -7.72 6.99
CA TYR A 186 1.35 -8.44 7.36
C TYR A 186 1.66 -9.64 8.27
N ARG A 187 2.58 -10.53 7.84
CA ARG A 187 3.00 -11.69 8.64
C ARG A 187 3.66 -11.28 9.95
N HIS A 188 4.52 -10.27 9.91
CA HIS A 188 5.21 -9.75 11.09
C HIS A 188 4.21 -9.22 12.13
N TYR A 189 3.27 -8.36 11.73
CA TYR A 189 2.33 -7.73 12.63
C TYR A 189 1.22 -8.66 13.13
N ILE A 190 0.81 -9.66 12.34
CA ILE A 190 -0.04 -10.74 12.86
C ILE A 190 0.66 -11.47 14.00
N GLY A 191 1.92 -11.87 13.79
CA GLY A 191 2.71 -12.51 14.84
C GLY A 191 2.79 -11.65 16.10
N SER A 192 3.13 -10.36 15.93
CA SER A 192 3.23 -9.39 17.02
C SER A 192 1.91 -9.17 17.79
N LEU A 193 0.76 -9.16 17.10
CA LEU A 193 -0.56 -9.04 17.72
C LEU A 193 -0.93 -10.31 18.51
N MET A 194 -0.63 -11.49 17.96
CA MET A 194 -0.89 -12.78 18.62
C MET A 194 -0.09 -12.93 19.91
N VAL A 195 1.16 -12.48 19.92
CA VAL A 195 2.02 -12.51 21.13
C VAL A 195 1.89 -11.28 22.02
N SER A 196 1.00 -10.33 21.67
CA SER A 196 0.74 -9.13 22.47
C SER A 196 1.99 -8.25 22.71
N ASP A 197 2.86 -8.13 21.72
CA ASP A 197 4.08 -7.32 21.80
C ASP A 197 3.75 -5.82 21.78
N LYS A 198 3.86 -5.16 22.94
CA LYS A 198 3.57 -3.73 23.11
C LYS A 198 4.45 -2.82 22.22
N ARG A 199 5.72 -3.17 22.02
CA ARG A 199 6.64 -2.35 21.22
C ARG A 199 6.23 -2.40 19.75
N GLN A 200 5.97 -3.60 19.25
CA GLN A 200 5.59 -3.79 17.85
C GLN A 200 4.19 -3.24 17.55
N VAL A 201 3.24 -3.36 18.48
CA VAL A 201 1.91 -2.72 18.34
C VAL A 201 2.00 -1.19 18.37
N SER A 202 2.91 -0.63 19.17
CA SER A 202 3.18 0.82 19.14
C SER A 202 3.79 1.25 17.81
N GLN A 203 4.74 0.48 17.27
CA GLN A 203 5.32 0.73 15.95
C GLN A 203 4.28 0.63 14.83
N LEU A 204 3.40 -0.38 14.87
CA LEU A 204 2.29 -0.53 13.94
C LEU A 204 1.39 0.70 13.92
N ASN A 205 1.00 1.23 15.08
CA ASN A 205 0.16 2.44 15.14
C ASN A 205 0.90 3.69 14.63
N ASN A 206 2.10 3.95 15.17
CA ASN A 206 2.75 5.25 15.05
C ASN A 206 3.56 5.43 13.75
N VAL A 207 4.14 4.35 13.24
CA VAL A 207 5.04 4.38 12.08
C VAL A 207 4.33 3.87 10.83
N VAL A 208 3.67 2.71 10.93
CA VAL A 208 3.09 2.06 9.75
C VAL A 208 1.71 2.60 9.44
N TYR A 209 0.76 2.46 10.38
CA TYR A 209 -0.65 2.76 10.11
C TYR A 209 -0.89 4.25 9.82
N LYS A 210 -0.30 5.15 10.61
CA LYS A 210 -0.40 6.61 10.37
C LYS A 210 0.09 7.06 8.98
N ALA A 211 0.97 6.30 8.35
CA ALA A 211 1.46 6.62 7.01
C ALA A 211 0.48 6.21 5.89
N THR A 212 -0.49 5.34 6.19
CA THR A 212 -1.43 4.77 5.20
C THR A 212 -2.57 5.72 4.83
N ASP A 213 -3.15 5.53 3.64
CA ASP A 213 -4.35 6.28 3.23
C ASP A 213 -5.62 5.80 3.95
N ASP A 214 -5.61 4.58 4.51
CA ASP A 214 -6.69 4.08 5.37
C ASP A 214 -6.77 4.89 6.67
N TYR A 215 -5.63 5.24 7.28
CA TYR A 215 -5.61 6.17 8.42
C TYR A 215 -6.20 7.53 8.06
N VAL A 216 -5.81 8.10 6.91
CA VAL A 216 -6.33 9.37 6.42
C VAL A 216 -7.85 9.31 6.23
N SER A 217 -8.35 8.25 5.62
CA SER A 217 -9.78 8.04 5.35
C SER A 217 -10.59 7.83 6.64
N ASN A 218 -10.09 7.02 7.57
CA ASN A 218 -10.74 6.79 8.87
C ASN A 218 -10.77 8.08 9.70
N LEU A 219 -9.69 8.86 9.70
CA LEU A 219 -9.64 10.14 10.38
C LEU A 219 -10.62 11.15 9.76
N ALA A 220 -10.69 11.20 8.43
CA ALA A 220 -11.65 12.04 7.72
C ALA A 220 -13.09 11.65 8.06
N ALA A 221 -13.40 10.35 8.09
CA ALA A 221 -14.72 9.85 8.49
C ALA A 221 -15.07 10.24 9.95
N ASP A 222 -14.12 10.09 10.88
CA ASP A 222 -14.31 10.48 12.28
C ASP A 222 -14.58 12.00 12.42
N VAL A 223 -13.84 12.83 11.69
CA VAL A 223 -14.06 14.29 11.69
C VAL A 223 -15.39 14.64 11.03
N GLN A 224 -15.73 14.01 9.90
CA GLN A 224 -17.00 14.24 9.21
C GLN A 224 -18.19 13.93 10.11
N GLN A 225 -18.11 12.83 10.87
CA GLN A 225 -19.12 12.49 11.86
C GLN A 225 -19.21 13.54 12.97
N GLN A 226 -18.09 14.07 13.45
CA GLN A 226 -18.04 15.10 14.50
C GLN A 226 -18.63 16.43 14.02
N VAL A 227 -18.24 16.90 12.84
CA VAL A 227 -18.75 18.12 12.21
C VAL A 227 -20.24 17.98 11.89
N GLY A 228 -20.64 16.83 11.32
CA GLY A 228 -22.05 16.53 11.02
C GLY A 228 -22.95 16.47 12.25
N ARG A 229 -22.42 16.48 13.48
CA ARG A 229 -23.24 16.61 14.70
C ARG A 229 -23.78 18.03 14.93
N LEU A 230 -23.24 19.05 14.26
CA LEU A 230 -23.61 20.46 14.44
C LEU A 230 -24.72 20.94 13.50
N GLU A 231 -25.19 20.11 12.56
CA GLU A 231 -26.27 20.47 11.63
C GLU A 231 -27.56 19.72 11.99
N ARG A 232 -28.12 19.97 13.17
CA ARG A 232 -29.35 19.26 13.62
C ARG A 232 -30.58 20.14 13.65
N VAL A 233 -30.42 21.46 13.76
CA VAL A 233 -31.52 22.40 13.61
C VAL A 233 -31.72 22.63 12.12
N TRP A 234 -32.94 22.40 11.62
CA TRP A 234 -33.31 22.52 10.20
C TRP A 234 -33.47 23.98 9.76
N ASP A 235 -32.66 24.88 10.31
CA ASP A 235 -32.57 26.31 9.98
C ASP A 235 -31.18 26.61 9.44
N LYS A 236 -31.00 27.74 8.74
CA LYS A 236 -29.71 28.14 8.18
C LYS A 236 -28.65 28.23 9.29
N THR A 237 -27.64 27.35 9.24
CA THR A 237 -26.54 27.32 10.22
C THR A 237 -25.88 28.71 10.30
N PRO A 238 -25.73 29.30 11.50
CA PRO A 238 -24.98 30.54 11.68
C PRO A 238 -23.52 30.38 11.23
N GLU A 239 -22.79 31.49 11.06
CA GLU A 239 -21.34 31.42 10.86
C GLU A 239 -20.70 30.53 11.92
N THR A 240 -20.02 29.47 11.48
CA THR A 240 -19.47 28.43 12.34
C THR A 240 -17.95 28.46 12.28
N ASN A 241 -17.31 28.57 13.44
CA ASN A 241 -15.86 28.58 13.55
C ASN A 241 -15.34 27.18 13.91
N ILE A 242 -14.51 26.60 13.04
CA ILE A 242 -13.89 25.29 13.27
C ILE A 242 -12.38 25.48 13.50
N TYR A 243 -11.92 25.09 14.68
CA TYR A 243 -10.51 25.07 15.05
C TYR A 243 -9.96 23.65 14.96
N ILE A 244 -8.95 23.46 14.13
CA ILE A 244 -8.36 22.15 13.85
C ILE A 244 -6.87 22.17 14.21
N GLN A 245 -6.41 21.13 14.90
CA GLN A 245 -4.97 20.94 15.14
C GLN A 245 -4.23 20.63 13.83
N THR A 246 -2.99 21.10 13.70
CA THR A 246 -2.15 20.93 12.50
C THR A 246 -2.05 19.49 11.99
N GLU A 247 -1.92 18.48 12.88
CA GLU A 247 -1.86 17.06 12.47
C GLU A 247 -3.15 16.60 11.78
N LEU A 248 -4.30 16.97 12.34
CA LEU A 248 -5.62 16.69 11.76
C LEU A 248 -5.82 17.44 10.44
N ALA A 249 -5.42 18.71 10.39
CA ALA A 249 -5.53 19.53 9.19
C ALA A 249 -4.73 18.92 8.03
N GLY A 250 -3.48 18.48 8.27
CA GLY A 250 -2.65 17.87 7.22
C GLY A 250 -3.24 16.58 6.66
N ALA A 251 -3.81 15.72 7.50
CA ALA A 251 -4.49 14.51 7.05
C ALA A 251 -5.80 14.81 6.30
N LEU A 252 -6.60 15.77 6.78
CA LEU A 252 -7.83 16.19 6.09
C LEU A 252 -7.54 16.84 4.74
N THR A 253 -6.45 17.59 4.59
CA THR A 253 -6.08 18.12 3.29
C THR A 253 -5.65 17.00 2.34
N ARG A 254 -4.85 16.04 2.79
CA ARG A 254 -4.54 14.83 2.00
C ARG A 254 -5.79 14.09 1.55
N TYR A 255 -6.82 14.03 2.41
CA TYR A 255 -8.11 13.44 2.07
C TYR A 255 -8.86 14.27 1.00
N ALA A 256 -8.91 15.59 1.16
CA ALA A 256 -9.57 16.50 0.21
C ALA A 256 -8.91 16.47 -1.18
N GLU A 257 -7.59 16.26 -1.24
CA GLU A 257 -6.83 16.12 -2.49
C GLU A 257 -6.97 14.75 -3.16
N ASN A 258 -7.51 13.74 -2.47
CA ASN A 258 -7.71 12.41 -3.03
C ASN A 258 -9.00 12.40 -3.89
N PRO A 259 -8.90 12.34 -5.24
CA PRO A 259 -10.05 12.41 -6.13
C PRO A 259 -11.01 11.23 -5.94
N HIS A 260 -10.47 10.06 -5.58
CA HIS A 260 -11.25 8.84 -5.37
C HIS A 260 -12.01 8.85 -4.03
N GLY A 261 -11.48 9.57 -3.03
CA GLY A 261 -12.09 9.70 -1.69
C GLY A 261 -13.12 10.83 -1.60
N PHE A 262 -12.72 12.07 -1.88
CA PHE A 262 -13.57 13.25 -1.65
C PHE A 262 -14.43 13.62 -2.86
N SER A 263 -13.82 13.85 -4.03
CA SER A 263 -14.52 14.39 -5.20
C SER A 263 -15.70 13.52 -5.64
N ARG A 264 -15.55 12.19 -5.59
CA ARG A 264 -16.59 11.24 -5.94
C ARG A 264 -17.75 11.18 -4.94
N HIS A 265 -17.51 11.48 -3.66
CA HIS A 265 -18.50 11.35 -2.58
C HIS A 265 -18.98 12.70 -2.04
N ARG A 266 -18.59 13.80 -2.68
CA ARG A 266 -18.90 15.17 -2.26
C ARG A 266 -20.39 15.43 -2.07
N PHE A 267 -21.24 14.82 -2.90
CA PHE A 267 -22.70 14.96 -2.80
C PHE A 267 -23.33 14.21 -1.61
N LEU A 268 -22.57 13.37 -0.90
CA LEU A 268 -23.05 12.57 0.24
C LEU A 268 -22.72 13.19 1.60
N ILE A 269 -21.94 14.28 1.62
CA ILE A 269 -21.51 14.92 2.87
C ILE A 269 -22.29 16.22 3.11
N SER A 270 -22.31 16.66 4.37
CA SER A 270 -22.98 17.89 4.75
C SER A 270 -22.31 19.15 4.20
N SER A 271 -23.07 20.25 4.15
CA SER A 271 -22.58 21.56 3.70
C SER A 271 -21.41 22.09 4.54
N LEU A 272 -21.43 21.88 5.87
CA LEU A 272 -20.35 22.27 6.76
C LEU A 272 -19.10 21.41 6.57
N ASN A 273 -19.26 20.12 6.24
CA ASN A 273 -18.14 19.25 5.90
C ASN A 273 -17.51 19.62 4.55
N GLU A 274 -18.35 19.92 3.56
CA GLU A 274 -17.90 20.40 2.25
C GLU A 274 -17.13 21.71 2.41
N GLY A 275 -17.70 22.70 3.11
CA GLY A 275 -17.05 23.99 3.36
C GLY A 275 -15.75 23.87 4.15
N LEU A 276 -15.67 22.93 5.09
CA LEU A 276 -14.42 22.64 5.81
C LEU A 276 -13.33 22.10 4.87
N LEU A 277 -13.65 21.10 4.07
CA LEU A 277 -12.68 20.46 3.17
C LEU A 277 -12.27 21.42 2.05
N ASP A 278 -13.19 22.25 1.55
CA ASP A 278 -12.89 23.32 0.60
C ASP A 278 -11.98 24.39 1.21
N ALA A 279 -12.21 24.81 2.46
CA ALA A 279 -11.36 25.79 3.12
C ALA A 279 -9.93 25.25 3.33
N LEU A 280 -9.79 23.96 3.64
CA LEU A 280 -8.49 23.29 3.76
C LEU A 280 -7.79 23.17 2.40
N ALA A 281 -8.52 22.75 1.36
CA ALA A 281 -8.01 22.64 0.00
C ALA A 281 -7.61 24.02 -0.55
N ALA A 282 -8.43 25.06 -0.35
CA ALA A 282 -8.17 26.42 -0.77
C ALA A 282 -6.94 27.02 -0.07
N LYS A 283 -6.73 26.72 1.21
CA LYS A 283 -5.55 27.18 1.96
C LYS A 283 -4.24 26.57 1.43
N GLN A 284 -4.32 25.35 0.87
CA GLN A 284 -3.20 24.66 0.21
C GLN A 284 -3.04 25.07 -1.27
N ALA A 285 -4.14 25.26 -1.98
CA ALA A 285 -4.16 25.80 -3.35
C ALA A 285 -3.68 27.25 -3.42
N SER A 286 -3.85 28.03 -2.34
CA SER A 286 -3.23 29.36 -2.18
C SER A 286 -1.69 29.30 -2.12
N GLN A 287 -1.10 28.10 -1.98
CA GLN A 287 0.34 27.83 -2.10
C GLN A 287 0.72 27.13 -3.40
N VAL A 288 -0.24 26.61 -4.18
CA VAL A 288 0.00 25.93 -5.46
C VAL A 288 -1.14 26.27 -6.42
N SER A 289 -0.87 27.18 -7.35
CA SER A 289 -1.80 27.47 -8.45
C SER A 289 -1.89 26.27 -9.40
N ILE A 290 -3.10 25.78 -9.67
CA ILE A 290 -3.35 24.80 -10.73
C ILE A 290 -3.89 25.56 -11.96
N ASP A 291 -3.00 25.71 -12.94
CA ASP A 291 -3.13 26.37 -14.25
C ASP A 291 -3.26 25.27 -15.34
N PRO A 292 -3.87 25.49 -16.52
CA PRO A 292 -3.74 24.66 -17.73
C PRO A 292 -2.31 24.21 -18.10
N LEU A 293 -1.27 24.80 -17.51
CA LEU A 293 0.09 24.25 -17.43
C LEU A 293 0.17 22.86 -16.74
N THR A 294 -0.88 22.35 -16.10
CA THR A 294 -0.85 21.03 -15.44
C THR A 294 -0.56 19.89 -16.39
N LEU A 295 -0.90 20.02 -17.68
CA LEU A 295 -0.44 19.11 -18.73
C LEU A 295 1.08 19.19 -18.97
N LEU A 296 1.69 20.37 -18.82
CA LEU A 296 3.16 20.56 -18.80
C LEU A 296 3.80 20.07 -17.49
N PHE A 297 3.04 19.99 -16.40
CA PHE A 297 3.51 19.53 -15.08
C PHE A 297 3.19 18.06 -14.76
N ALA A 298 2.52 17.31 -15.65
CA ALA A 298 2.38 15.87 -15.46
C ALA A 298 3.78 15.28 -15.26
N PRO A 299 4.05 14.63 -14.12
CA PRO A 299 5.40 14.25 -13.75
C PRO A 299 5.98 13.37 -14.85
N VAL A 300 7.14 13.78 -15.36
CA VAL A 300 7.91 12.96 -16.29
C VAL A 300 8.39 11.75 -15.50
N GLN A 301 7.91 10.58 -15.90
CA GLN A 301 8.23 9.30 -15.29
C GLN A 301 8.98 8.49 -16.34
N ASP A 302 10.17 8.96 -16.75
CA ASP A 302 10.94 8.40 -17.86
C ASP A 302 11.65 7.08 -17.52
N GLY A 303 11.52 6.62 -16.27
CA GLY A 303 12.11 5.38 -15.78
C GLY A 303 13.63 5.39 -15.70
N ARG A 304 14.29 6.56 -15.66
CA ARG A 304 15.75 6.65 -15.40
C ARG A 304 16.16 5.89 -14.15
N GLN A 305 15.43 6.08 -13.05
CA GLN A 305 15.71 5.41 -11.79
C GLN A 305 15.60 3.88 -11.90
N ILE A 306 14.67 3.37 -12.72
CA ILE A 306 14.53 1.92 -12.97
C ILE A 306 15.76 1.38 -13.70
N LYS A 307 16.26 2.12 -14.70
CA LYS A 307 17.47 1.74 -15.45
C LYS A 307 18.70 1.79 -14.55
N GLU A 308 18.83 2.83 -13.74
CA GLU A 308 19.92 2.95 -12.76
C GLU A 308 19.93 1.78 -11.76
N ILE A 309 18.77 1.49 -11.15
CA ILE A 309 18.67 0.39 -10.17
C ILE A 309 18.90 -0.97 -10.85
N ILE A 310 18.25 -1.25 -11.97
CA ILE A 310 18.30 -2.59 -12.59
C ILE A 310 19.57 -2.77 -13.42
N ASP A 311 19.78 -1.93 -14.43
CA ASP A 311 20.81 -2.13 -15.45
C ASP A 311 22.19 -1.75 -14.91
N ASP A 312 22.30 -0.59 -14.25
CA ASP A 312 23.60 -0.08 -13.80
C ASP A 312 24.04 -0.75 -12.49
N HIS A 313 23.09 -1.01 -11.58
CA HIS A 313 23.39 -1.57 -10.27
C HIS A 313 23.16 -3.08 -10.14
N LEU A 314 21.91 -3.57 -10.21
CA LEU A 314 21.60 -4.97 -9.91
C LEU A 314 22.28 -5.93 -10.90
N VAL A 315 22.22 -5.65 -12.20
CA VAL A 315 22.90 -6.44 -13.23
C VAL A 315 24.43 -6.35 -13.06
N GLY A 316 24.96 -5.18 -12.69
CA GLY A 316 26.37 -4.99 -12.35
C GLY A 316 26.80 -5.88 -11.17
N LEU A 317 26.02 -5.89 -10.09
CA LEU A 317 26.27 -6.73 -8.91
C LEU A 317 26.17 -8.22 -9.21
N ILE A 318 25.19 -8.64 -10.01
CA ILE A 318 25.07 -10.03 -10.47
C ILE A 318 26.34 -10.43 -11.22
N ARG A 319 26.83 -9.58 -12.14
CA ARG A 319 28.07 -9.84 -12.88
C ARG A 319 29.27 -9.97 -11.95
N TYR A 320 29.46 -9.02 -11.05
CA TYR A 320 30.54 -8.99 -10.05
C TYR A 320 30.50 -10.22 -9.12
N SER A 321 29.32 -10.66 -8.70
CA SER A 321 29.16 -11.82 -7.80
C SER A 321 29.63 -13.15 -8.40
N ARG A 322 29.81 -13.20 -9.73
CA ARG A 322 30.33 -14.38 -10.44
C ARG A 322 31.85 -14.40 -10.50
N GLU A 323 32.52 -13.34 -10.09
CA GLU A 323 33.98 -13.26 -10.09
C GLU A 323 34.59 -14.14 -8.97
N ALA A 324 35.86 -14.51 -9.14
CA ALA A 324 36.54 -15.42 -8.20
C ALA A 324 36.70 -14.82 -6.79
N ASP A 325 36.88 -13.51 -6.74
CA ASP A 325 37.33 -12.77 -5.55
C ASP A 325 36.16 -12.12 -4.80
N CYS A 326 34.92 -12.49 -5.11
CA CYS A 326 33.75 -11.95 -4.44
C CYS A 326 33.70 -12.44 -2.98
N GLU A 327 33.36 -11.54 -2.05
CA GLU A 327 33.26 -11.87 -0.64
C GLU A 327 32.19 -12.95 -0.38
N PRO A 328 32.44 -13.90 0.55
CA PRO A 328 31.45 -14.91 0.93
C PRO A 328 30.14 -14.28 1.41
N GLY A 329 28.99 -14.77 0.93
CA GLY A 329 27.66 -14.29 1.34
C GLY A 329 27.06 -13.18 0.46
N VAL A 330 27.87 -12.53 -0.39
CA VAL A 330 27.39 -11.47 -1.30
C VAL A 330 26.45 -12.03 -2.36
N THR A 331 26.82 -13.15 -2.98
CA THR A 331 26.03 -13.82 -4.02
C THR A 331 24.66 -14.25 -3.49
N GLU A 332 24.60 -14.88 -2.31
CA GLU A 332 23.33 -15.29 -1.69
C GLU A 332 22.45 -14.09 -1.37
N LYS A 333 23.05 -12.97 -0.93
CA LYS A 333 22.31 -11.75 -0.65
C LYS A 333 21.73 -11.14 -1.93
N ILE A 334 22.52 -11.03 -3.00
CA ILE A 334 22.07 -10.52 -4.31
C ILE A 334 20.96 -11.40 -4.87
N GLN A 335 21.15 -12.73 -4.86
CA GLN A 335 20.14 -13.68 -5.29
C GLN A 335 18.82 -13.49 -4.52
N ARG A 336 18.87 -13.42 -3.18
CA ARG A 336 17.68 -13.19 -2.34
C ARG A 336 16.99 -11.89 -2.69
N THR A 337 17.73 -10.80 -2.91
CA THR A 337 17.16 -9.51 -3.30
C THR A 337 16.49 -9.62 -4.67
N TRP A 338 17.19 -10.17 -5.67
CA TRP A 338 16.68 -10.34 -7.04
C TRP A 338 15.40 -11.18 -7.11
N GLU A 339 15.40 -12.33 -6.44
CA GLU A 339 14.20 -13.17 -6.34
C GLU A 339 13.07 -12.49 -5.56
N SER A 340 13.39 -11.70 -4.54
CA SER A 340 12.36 -10.99 -3.75
C SER A 340 11.70 -9.89 -4.56
N ILE A 341 12.45 -9.17 -5.41
CA ILE A 341 11.89 -8.22 -6.38
C ILE A 341 10.96 -8.95 -7.34
N GLY A 342 11.39 -10.09 -7.91
CA GLY A 342 10.58 -10.89 -8.83
C GLY A 342 9.28 -11.39 -8.19
N ARG A 343 9.35 -11.94 -6.97
CA ARG A 343 8.16 -12.37 -6.21
C ARG A 343 7.24 -11.21 -5.86
N ALA A 344 7.78 -10.07 -5.45
CA ALA A 344 6.97 -8.88 -5.16
C ALA A 344 6.26 -8.36 -6.42
N ALA A 345 6.93 -8.38 -7.58
CA ALA A 345 6.34 -8.02 -8.86
C ALA A 345 5.18 -8.95 -9.26
N LEU A 346 5.39 -10.27 -9.17
CA LEU A 346 4.37 -11.28 -9.50
C LEU A 346 3.15 -11.22 -8.55
N ARG A 347 3.38 -10.90 -7.28
CA ARG A 347 2.32 -10.73 -6.27
C ARG A 347 1.68 -9.34 -6.30
N ARG A 348 2.24 -8.41 -7.06
CA ARG A 348 1.90 -6.97 -7.01
C ARG A 348 1.94 -6.40 -5.60
N ASP A 349 2.92 -6.83 -4.83
CA ASP A 349 3.15 -6.29 -3.49
C ASP A 349 3.84 -4.92 -3.62
N LEU A 350 3.06 -3.91 -4.00
CA LEU A 350 3.55 -2.55 -4.29
C LEU A 350 4.15 -1.85 -3.07
N ALA A 351 3.76 -2.26 -1.85
CA ALA A 351 4.33 -1.76 -0.60
C ALA A 351 5.62 -2.49 -0.19
N CYS A 352 6.01 -3.57 -0.89
CA CYS A 352 7.24 -4.29 -0.60
C CYS A 352 8.44 -3.34 -0.65
N SER A 353 9.17 -3.23 0.47
CA SER A 353 10.27 -2.30 0.63
C SER A 353 11.61 -3.02 0.67
N PHE A 354 12.59 -2.43 0.00
CA PHE A 354 13.96 -2.91 -0.09
C PHE A 354 14.89 -1.90 0.55
N ALA A 355 16.00 -2.36 1.14
CA ALA A 355 17.00 -1.42 1.64
C ALA A 355 17.65 -0.72 0.44
N GLY A 356 17.77 0.61 0.47
CA GLY A 356 18.30 1.36 -0.68
C GLY A 356 19.72 0.93 -1.06
N LYS A 357 20.55 0.58 -0.06
CA LYS A 357 21.89 0.00 -0.29
C LYS A 357 21.89 -1.30 -1.11
N ASP A 358 20.83 -2.11 -1.02
CA ASP A 358 20.70 -3.35 -1.79
C ASP A 358 20.23 -3.07 -3.23
N LEU A 359 19.74 -1.86 -3.48
CA LEU A 359 19.36 -1.31 -4.79
C LEU A 359 20.40 -0.31 -5.34
N GLY A 360 21.53 -0.13 -4.67
CA GLY A 360 22.62 0.78 -5.10
C GLY A 360 22.49 2.21 -4.64
N LEU A 361 21.44 2.52 -3.87
CA LEU A 361 21.09 3.86 -3.43
C LEU A 361 21.61 4.09 -2.01
N ARG A 362 22.80 4.66 -1.89
CA ARG A 362 23.49 4.85 -0.59
C ARG A 362 22.82 5.88 0.34
N HIS A 363 22.05 6.80 -0.23
CA HIS A 363 21.39 7.89 0.51
C HIS A 363 19.94 7.57 0.90
N ILE A 364 19.43 6.41 0.50
CA ILE A 364 18.05 5.99 0.75
C ILE A 364 18.11 4.78 1.68
N GLU A 365 17.47 4.87 2.85
CA GLU A 365 17.44 3.76 3.79
C GLU A 365 16.55 2.62 3.25
N THR A 366 15.34 2.97 2.84
CA THR A 366 14.34 2.03 2.31
C THR A 366 13.57 2.64 1.15
N LEU A 367 13.27 1.83 0.15
CA LEU A 367 12.51 2.24 -1.03
C LEU A 367 11.45 1.17 -1.35
N SER A 368 10.19 1.58 -1.46
CA SER A 368 9.10 0.65 -1.76
C SER A 368 8.94 0.42 -3.26
N LEU A 369 8.39 -0.74 -3.64
CA LEU A 369 8.24 -1.11 -5.04
C LEU A 369 7.43 -0.05 -5.82
N LYS A 370 6.35 0.49 -5.26
CA LYS A 370 5.59 1.59 -5.90
C LYS A 370 6.43 2.83 -6.20
N ASP A 371 7.42 3.16 -5.37
CA ASP A 371 8.12 4.44 -5.46
C ASP A 371 9.11 4.45 -6.63
N TRP A 372 9.76 3.31 -6.92
CA TRP A 372 10.80 3.25 -7.95
C TRP A 372 10.41 2.48 -9.20
N SER A 373 9.44 1.55 -9.10
CA SER A 373 9.09 0.65 -10.20
C SER A 373 7.77 0.97 -10.90
N CYS A 374 6.96 1.88 -10.34
CA CYS A 374 5.63 2.19 -10.83
C CYS A 374 5.54 3.61 -11.38
N ILE A 375 4.54 3.81 -12.23
CA ILE A 375 3.99 5.12 -12.55
C ILE A 375 2.85 5.43 -11.60
N ARG A 376 2.74 6.68 -11.18
CA ARG A 376 1.50 7.23 -10.62
C ARG A 376 0.52 7.47 -11.74
N LEU A 377 -0.68 6.89 -11.61
CA LEU A 377 -1.75 7.04 -12.59
C LEU A 377 -2.35 8.46 -12.52
N PRO A 378 -2.73 9.05 -13.66
CA PRO A 378 -3.53 10.27 -13.69
C PRO A 378 -4.85 10.09 -12.93
N ALA A 379 -5.35 11.16 -12.29
CA ALA A 379 -6.54 11.11 -11.44
C ALA A 379 -7.78 10.52 -12.14
N ASP A 380 -7.95 10.80 -13.43
CA ASP A 380 -9.10 10.35 -14.23
C ASP A 380 -8.81 9.06 -15.02
N ALA A 381 -7.65 8.42 -14.80
CA ALA A 381 -7.31 7.19 -15.50
C ALA A 381 -8.14 6.01 -14.97
N ASP A 382 -8.60 5.18 -15.90
CA ASP A 382 -9.16 3.87 -15.59
C ASP A 382 -8.06 2.82 -15.78
N PRO A 383 -7.51 2.24 -14.69
CA PRO A 383 -6.42 1.27 -14.79
C PRO A 383 -6.80 0.05 -15.64
N ALA A 384 -8.10 -0.30 -15.72
CA ALA A 384 -8.58 -1.40 -16.55
C ALA A 384 -8.53 -1.07 -18.04
N LYS A 385 -8.62 0.20 -18.44
CA LYS A 385 -8.47 0.64 -19.83
C LYS A 385 -7.01 0.91 -20.21
N GLY A 386 -6.14 1.08 -19.23
CA GLY A 386 -4.74 1.45 -19.43
C GLY A 386 -4.55 2.95 -19.51
N VAL A 387 -3.31 3.38 -19.79
CA VAL A 387 -2.91 4.80 -19.86
C VAL A 387 -2.17 5.09 -21.15
N TRP A 388 -2.19 6.34 -21.59
CA TRP A 388 -1.50 6.77 -22.79
C TRP A 388 -0.10 7.29 -22.46
N GLN A 389 0.93 6.64 -22.99
CA GLN A 389 2.32 7.03 -22.82
C GLN A 389 2.75 7.97 -23.96
N CYS A 390 3.25 9.14 -23.60
CA CYS A 390 3.87 10.09 -24.52
C CYS A 390 5.36 9.75 -24.76
N GLY A 391 5.91 10.19 -25.90
CA GLY A 391 7.32 9.95 -26.24
C GLY A 391 8.34 10.59 -25.29
N ASP A 392 7.91 11.55 -24.49
CA ASP A 392 8.72 12.26 -23.49
C ASP A 392 8.64 11.65 -22.08
N GLY A 393 7.95 10.51 -21.92
CA GLY A 393 7.85 9.80 -20.63
C GLY A 393 6.70 10.26 -19.72
N ARG A 394 5.80 11.13 -20.20
CA ARG A 394 4.54 11.46 -19.51
C ARG A 394 3.47 10.39 -19.74
N PHE A 395 2.57 10.24 -18.77
CA PHE A 395 1.42 9.33 -18.83
C PHE A 395 0.11 10.12 -18.69
N LEU A 396 -0.88 9.82 -19.53
CA LEU A 396 -2.15 10.54 -19.66
C LEU A 396 -3.35 9.59 -19.55
N SER A 397 -4.49 10.10 -19.08
CA SER A 397 -5.78 9.41 -19.06
C SER A 397 -6.33 9.21 -20.47
N ASP A 398 -6.14 10.23 -21.32
CA ASP A 398 -6.70 10.32 -22.66
C ASP A 398 -5.65 10.32 -23.76
N ARG A 399 -6.08 9.93 -24.96
CA ARG A 399 -5.19 9.83 -26.13
C ARG A 399 -4.71 11.21 -26.56
N ALA A 400 -3.39 11.40 -26.56
CA ALA A 400 -2.71 12.53 -27.19
C ALA A 400 -2.08 12.14 -28.54
N PRO A 401 -1.78 13.10 -29.44
CA PRO A 401 -1.01 12.84 -30.66
C PRO A 401 0.31 12.13 -30.35
N ALA A 402 0.65 11.10 -31.14
CA ALA A 402 1.84 10.25 -30.97
C ALA A 402 1.94 9.46 -29.64
N SER A 403 0.92 9.48 -28.78
CA SER A 403 0.88 8.64 -27.59
C SER A 403 0.52 7.18 -27.91
N ARG A 404 1.02 6.25 -27.10
CA ARG A 404 0.78 4.80 -27.23
C ARG A 404 0.03 4.29 -26.00
N LEU A 405 -0.98 3.46 -26.22
CA LEU A 405 -1.70 2.82 -25.11
C LEU A 405 -0.79 1.81 -24.41
N TYR A 406 -0.62 1.99 -23.11
CA TYR A 406 0.11 1.09 -22.23
C TYR A 406 -0.87 0.42 -21.26
N SER A 407 -0.76 -0.90 -21.16
CA SER A 407 -1.51 -1.71 -20.19
C SER A 407 -0.75 -2.99 -19.87
N LEU A 408 -1.03 -3.58 -18.71
CA LEU A 408 -0.47 -4.87 -18.30
C LEU A 408 -1.23 -6.07 -18.88
N LYS A 409 -2.45 -5.87 -19.42
CA LYS A 409 -3.31 -6.92 -19.99
C LYS A 409 -2.58 -7.86 -20.97
N PRO A 410 -1.77 -7.36 -21.93
CA PRO A 410 -1.05 -8.22 -22.86
C PRO A 410 -0.07 -9.19 -22.18
N LEU A 411 0.53 -8.81 -21.05
CA LEU A 411 1.46 -9.68 -20.31
C LEU A 411 0.74 -10.86 -19.65
N TYR A 412 -0.46 -10.62 -19.12
CA TYR A 412 -1.23 -11.65 -18.41
C TYR A 412 -2.11 -12.49 -19.33
N ARG A 413 -2.27 -12.15 -20.62
CA ARG A 413 -3.22 -12.82 -21.52
C ARG A 413 -3.05 -14.34 -21.62
N TRP A 414 -1.83 -14.84 -21.42
CA TRP A 414 -1.50 -16.25 -21.55
C TRP A 414 -1.56 -17.04 -20.25
N VAL A 415 -1.57 -16.35 -19.10
CA VAL A 415 -1.72 -16.98 -17.78
C VAL A 415 -3.06 -17.73 -17.68
N PRO A 416 -4.24 -17.13 -18.00
CA PRO A 416 -5.51 -17.84 -17.96
C PRO A 416 -5.72 -18.78 -19.14
N HIS A 417 -4.78 -18.84 -20.10
CA HIS A 417 -4.89 -19.73 -21.26
C HIS A 417 -4.59 -21.20 -20.91
N HIS A 418 -3.97 -21.45 -19.75
CA HIS A 418 -3.61 -22.80 -19.31
C HIS A 418 -3.83 -22.99 -17.80
N GLU A 419 -4.67 -23.96 -17.42
CA GLU A 419 -5.08 -24.23 -16.04
C GLU A 419 -3.91 -24.55 -15.11
N ALA A 420 -2.92 -25.31 -15.58
CA ALA A 420 -1.71 -25.59 -14.80
C ALA A 420 -0.99 -24.31 -14.34
N ILE A 421 -0.86 -23.32 -15.24
CA ILE A 421 -0.25 -22.03 -14.93
C ILE A 421 -1.10 -21.29 -13.89
N VAL A 422 -2.42 -21.24 -14.07
CA VAL A 422 -3.35 -20.61 -13.11
C VAL A 422 -3.25 -21.25 -11.72
N ARG A 423 -3.25 -22.59 -11.64
CA ARG A 423 -3.13 -23.32 -10.38
C ARG A 423 -1.80 -23.03 -9.70
N TRP A 424 -0.70 -23.02 -10.45
CA TRP A 424 0.62 -22.67 -9.95
C TRP A 424 0.67 -21.25 -9.40
N PHE A 425 0.17 -20.28 -10.15
CA PHE A 425 0.14 -18.87 -9.74
C PHE A 425 -0.70 -18.69 -8.48
N ASN A 426 -1.90 -19.27 -8.42
CA ASN A 426 -2.76 -19.22 -7.25
C ASN A 426 -2.10 -19.85 -6.01
N HIS A 427 -1.44 -21.01 -6.17
CA HIS A 427 -0.72 -21.67 -5.08
C HIS A 427 0.36 -20.77 -4.46
N HIS A 428 1.05 -19.99 -5.29
CA HIS A 428 2.14 -19.10 -4.85
C HIS A 428 1.68 -17.67 -4.50
N GLY A 429 0.39 -17.38 -4.70
CA GLY A 429 -0.23 -16.07 -4.49
C GLY A 429 0.14 -15.02 -5.54
N TYR A 430 0.50 -15.43 -6.75
CA TYR A 430 0.81 -14.55 -7.88
C TYR A 430 -0.46 -14.09 -8.60
N ALA A 431 -0.42 -12.90 -9.20
CA ALA A 431 -1.53 -12.35 -9.96
C ALA A 431 -1.79 -13.15 -11.24
N THR A 432 -3.04 -13.56 -11.47
CA THR A 432 -3.43 -14.36 -12.64
C THR A 432 -4.02 -13.54 -13.79
N SER A 433 -4.37 -12.28 -13.54
CA SER A 433 -4.94 -11.35 -14.51
C SER A 433 -4.38 -9.95 -14.30
N ALA A 434 -4.53 -9.07 -15.29
CA ALA A 434 -4.16 -7.65 -15.20
C ALA A 434 -5.14 -6.78 -14.40
N GLU A 435 -6.16 -7.38 -13.77
CA GLU A 435 -7.20 -6.64 -13.06
C GLU A 435 -6.66 -6.04 -11.77
N VAL A 436 -7.24 -4.90 -11.38
CA VAL A 436 -6.89 -4.20 -10.15
C VAL A 436 -7.35 -5.02 -8.96
N SER A 437 -6.43 -5.34 -8.06
CA SER A 437 -6.72 -6.17 -6.88
C SER A 437 -6.58 -5.43 -5.54
N SER A 438 -6.08 -4.19 -5.57
CA SER A 438 -5.81 -3.39 -4.38
C SER A 438 -6.03 -1.90 -4.61
N GLY A 439 -6.23 -1.15 -3.53
CA GLY A 439 -6.38 0.31 -3.58
C GLY A 439 -5.13 1.01 -4.12
N LEU A 440 -3.92 0.51 -3.85
CA LEU A 440 -2.72 1.08 -4.50
C LEU A 440 -2.70 0.86 -6.01
N GLU A 441 -3.21 -0.27 -6.51
CA GLU A 441 -3.28 -0.52 -7.96
C GLU A 441 -4.30 0.37 -8.68
N GLU A 442 -5.21 1.03 -7.95
CA GLU A 442 -6.05 2.12 -8.50
C GLU A 442 -5.23 3.38 -8.78
N HIS A 443 -4.10 3.57 -8.08
CA HIS A 443 -3.28 4.78 -8.13
C HIS A 443 -1.91 4.57 -8.79
N PHE A 444 -1.43 3.33 -8.86
CA PHE A 444 -0.10 2.98 -9.33
C PHE A 444 -0.15 1.78 -10.28
N MET A 445 0.63 1.84 -11.34
CA MET A 445 0.82 0.74 -12.29
C MET A 445 2.31 0.54 -12.54
N PHE A 446 2.78 -0.68 -12.74
CA PHE A 446 4.19 -0.90 -13.08
C PHE A 446 4.60 -0.09 -14.30
N HIS A 447 5.74 0.58 -14.22
CA HIS A 447 6.31 1.34 -15.32
C HIS A 447 6.71 0.39 -16.47
N PRO A 448 6.57 0.75 -17.75
CA PRO A 448 6.91 -0.11 -18.89
C PRO A 448 8.31 -0.74 -18.83
N HIS A 449 9.33 0.04 -18.43
CA HIS A 449 10.70 -0.48 -18.26
C HIS A 449 10.82 -1.56 -17.18
N PHE A 450 10.11 -1.43 -16.06
CA PHE A 450 10.09 -2.46 -15.01
C PHE A 450 9.30 -3.69 -15.47
N ALA A 451 8.15 -3.46 -16.11
CA ALA A 451 7.33 -4.54 -16.65
C ALA A 451 8.12 -5.40 -17.66
N GLN A 452 8.88 -4.76 -18.55
CA GLN A 452 9.72 -5.43 -19.53
C GLN A 452 10.92 -6.15 -18.90
N ARG A 453 11.63 -5.51 -17.95
CA ARG A 453 12.88 -6.05 -17.37
C ARG A 453 12.66 -7.15 -16.33
N ILE A 454 11.57 -7.06 -15.57
CA ILE A 454 11.31 -7.93 -14.42
C ILE A 454 10.04 -8.74 -14.64
N LEU A 455 8.90 -8.07 -14.72
CA LEU A 455 7.59 -8.73 -14.63
C LEU A 455 7.37 -9.75 -15.76
N GLN A 456 7.67 -9.38 -17.00
CA GLN A 456 7.49 -10.25 -18.16
C GLN A 456 8.35 -11.51 -18.06
N GLY A 457 9.63 -11.38 -17.71
CA GLY A 457 10.52 -12.54 -17.52
C GLY A 457 10.01 -13.47 -16.43
N ARG A 458 9.64 -12.91 -15.27
CA ARG A 458 9.12 -13.68 -14.12
C ARG A 458 7.79 -14.39 -14.40
N ILE A 459 6.91 -13.79 -15.20
CA ILE A 459 5.68 -14.46 -15.65
C ILE A 459 6.04 -15.69 -16.50
N GLY A 460 6.98 -15.54 -17.44
CA GLY A 460 7.45 -16.66 -18.26
C GLY A 460 8.06 -17.80 -17.44
N GLU A 461 8.99 -17.46 -16.55
CA GLU A 461 9.67 -18.41 -15.67
C GLU A 461 8.69 -19.23 -14.83
N GLU A 462 7.82 -18.56 -14.07
CA GLU A 462 6.87 -19.25 -13.19
C GLU A 462 5.78 -20.00 -13.98
N ALA A 463 5.42 -19.53 -15.17
CA ALA A 463 4.51 -20.25 -16.04
C ALA A 463 5.09 -21.59 -16.50
N LEU A 464 6.35 -21.60 -16.95
CA LEU A 464 7.02 -22.84 -17.34
C LEU A 464 7.17 -23.80 -16.15
N ARG A 465 7.49 -23.29 -14.97
CA ARG A 465 7.55 -24.12 -13.74
C ARG A 465 6.19 -24.75 -13.42
N GLY A 466 5.09 -24.00 -13.57
CA GLY A 466 3.74 -24.54 -13.43
C GLY A 466 3.39 -25.62 -14.45
N LEU A 467 3.89 -25.52 -15.69
CA LEU A 467 3.71 -26.57 -16.70
C LEU A 467 4.50 -27.84 -16.35
N PHE A 468 5.76 -27.71 -15.90
CA PHE A 468 6.55 -28.86 -15.46
C PHE A 468 5.96 -29.54 -14.22
N ASP A 469 5.44 -28.76 -13.27
CA ASP A 469 4.78 -29.28 -12.07
C ASP A 469 3.56 -30.15 -12.43
N ASN A 470 2.76 -29.71 -13.40
CA ASN A 470 1.63 -30.49 -13.92
C ASN A 470 2.06 -31.83 -14.57
N GLU A 471 3.27 -31.88 -15.12
CA GLU A 471 3.89 -33.09 -15.68
C GLU A 471 4.63 -33.93 -14.62
N SER A 472 4.49 -33.58 -13.34
CA SER A 472 5.19 -34.20 -12.19
C SER A 472 6.71 -34.10 -12.27
N ILE A 473 7.23 -33.05 -12.92
CA ILE A 473 8.66 -32.78 -13.04
C ILE A 473 9.04 -31.64 -12.07
N THR A 474 9.86 -31.96 -11.08
CA THR A 474 10.28 -30.98 -10.08
C THR A 474 11.37 -30.04 -10.61
N CYS A 475 11.11 -28.73 -10.50
CA CYS A 475 12.08 -27.68 -10.82
C CYS A 475 12.63 -26.99 -9.56
N SER A 476 13.84 -26.46 -9.65
CA SER A 476 14.49 -25.72 -8.56
C SER A 476 15.18 -24.45 -9.07
N THR A 477 15.00 -23.35 -8.34
CA THR A 477 15.71 -22.07 -8.53
C THR A 477 16.93 -21.96 -7.61
N LYS A 478 17.24 -23.01 -6.83
CA LYS A 478 18.39 -23.00 -5.92
C LYS A 478 19.67 -22.87 -6.75
N LEU A 479 20.48 -21.87 -6.42
CA LEU A 479 21.77 -21.68 -7.05
C LEU A 479 22.71 -22.82 -6.67
N LEU A 480 23.19 -23.55 -7.68
CA LEU A 480 24.10 -24.67 -7.47
C LEU A 480 25.56 -24.23 -7.33
N HIS A 481 25.96 -23.13 -7.97
CA HIS A 481 27.31 -22.59 -7.91
C HIS A 481 27.33 -21.09 -8.21
N GLN A 482 28.10 -20.29 -7.46
CA GLN A 482 28.11 -18.81 -7.56
C GLN A 482 28.34 -18.29 -8.98
N ARG A 483 29.28 -18.91 -9.72
CA ARG A 483 29.63 -18.55 -11.10
C ARG A 483 28.51 -18.79 -12.12
N THR A 484 27.41 -19.40 -11.71
CA THR A 484 26.29 -19.75 -12.59
C THR A 484 25.04 -18.90 -12.35
N LEU A 485 25.12 -17.90 -11.44
CA LEU A 485 24.00 -16.99 -11.18
C LEU A 485 23.56 -16.28 -12.46
N GLU A 486 22.25 -16.30 -12.74
CA GLU A 486 21.60 -15.72 -13.92
C GLU A 486 22.15 -16.24 -15.28
N LEU A 487 22.82 -17.39 -15.31
CA LEU A 487 23.09 -18.10 -16.58
C LEU A 487 21.86 -18.86 -17.07
N TYR A 488 21.01 -19.31 -16.13
CA TYR A 488 19.73 -19.97 -16.30
C TYR A 488 18.75 -19.46 -15.22
N ASP A 489 17.46 -19.63 -15.44
CA ASP A 489 16.42 -19.19 -14.50
C ASP A 489 16.11 -20.29 -13.47
N PHE A 490 15.98 -21.54 -13.92
CA PHE A 490 15.80 -22.70 -13.05
C PHE A 490 16.38 -23.98 -13.69
N HIS A 491 16.50 -25.06 -12.91
CA HIS A 491 16.93 -26.36 -13.40
C HIS A 491 15.92 -27.46 -13.04
N ILE A 492 15.93 -28.54 -13.80
CA ILE A 492 15.13 -29.73 -13.49
C ILE A 492 15.92 -30.61 -12.54
N VAL A 493 15.32 -30.92 -11.39
CA VAL A 493 15.98 -31.68 -10.31
C VAL A 493 16.36 -33.08 -10.80
N ASN A 494 17.56 -33.53 -10.41
CA ASN A 494 18.15 -34.82 -10.80
C ASN A 494 18.39 -35.00 -12.31
N THR A 495 18.63 -33.91 -13.03
CA THR A 495 18.98 -33.94 -14.47
C THR A 495 20.08 -32.92 -14.78
N PRO A 496 20.82 -33.07 -15.89
CA PRO A 496 21.76 -32.07 -16.37
C PRO A 496 21.07 -30.93 -17.15
N ILE A 497 19.75 -30.73 -17.00
CA ILE A 497 18.94 -29.80 -17.80
C ILE A 497 18.71 -28.48 -17.05
N PHE A 498 19.18 -27.39 -17.66
CA PHE A 498 19.05 -26.01 -17.16
C PHE A 498 18.16 -25.20 -18.12
N ILE A 499 17.18 -24.47 -17.59
CA ILE A 499 16.18 -23.73 -18.37
C ILE A 499 16.45 -22.23 -18.30
N ASP A 500 16.56 -21.60 -19.47
CA ASP A 500 16.51 -20.15 -19.68
C ASP A 500 15.14 -19.82 -20.29
N ALA A 501 14.19 -19.45 -19.42
CA ALA A 501 12.80 -19.21 -19.73
C ALA A 501 12.62 -17.85 -20.40
N LYS A 502 11.92 -17.84 -21.52
CA LYS A 502 11.60 -16.62 -22.28
C LYS A 502 10.10 -16.41 -22.33
N PHE A 503 9.72 -15.14 -22.40
CA PHE A 503 8.34 -14.75 -22.68
C PHE A 503 8.33 -13.60 -23.69
N TRP A 504 8.84 -13.87 -24.88
CA TRP A 504 8.93 -12.88 -25.94
C TRP A 504 7.59 -12.69 -26.63
N GLY A 505 7.30 -11.45 -27.02
CA GLY A 505 6.13 -11.16 -27.85
C GLY A 505 6.31 -11.73 -29.26
N LEU A 506 5.21 -12.07 -29.95
CA LEU A 506 5.24 -12.61 -31.32
C LEU A 506 6.01 -11.72 -32.31
N ALA A 507 5.92 -10.39 -32.15
CA ALA A 507 6.68 -9.44 -32.97
C ALA A 507 8.19 -9.47 -32.65
N THR A 508 8.55 -9.60 -31.37
CA THR A 508 9.95 -9.72 -30.91
C THR A 508 10.56 -11.04 -31.36
N LEU A 509 9.79 -12.14 -31.33
CA LEU A 509 10.19 -13.43 -31.88
C LEU A 509 10.48 -13.33 -33.38
N ARG A 510 9.55 -12.75 -34.15
CA ARG A 510 9.76 -12.55 -35.60
C ARG A 510 10.97 -11.69 -35.89
N GLN A 511 11.16 -10.60 -35.15
CA GLN A 511 12.31 -9.71 -35.34
C GLN A 511 13.63 -10.39 -34.94
N ALA A 512 13.63 -11.20 -33.88
CA ALA A 512 14.79 -12.00 -33.47
C ALA A 512 15.09 -13.11 -34.49
N ASP A 513 14.07 -13.78 -35.02
CA ASP A 513 14.21 -14.77 -36.09
C ASP A 513 14.75 -14.12 -37.38
N GLU A 514 14.23 -12.96 -37.77
CA GLU A 514 14.73 -12.18 -38.92
C GLU A 514 16.18 -11.73 -38.70
N ALA A 515 16.53 -11.25 -37.50
CA ALA A 515 17.89 -10.85 -37.16
C ALA A 515 18.86 -12.05 -37.12
N PHE A 516 18.40 -13.20 -36.61
CA PHE A 516 19.19 -14.44 -36.58
C PHE A 516 19.39 -15.01 -37.99
N GLN A 517 18.36 -15.01 -38.83
CA GLN A 517 18.48 -15.40 -40.24
C GLN A 517 19.38 -14.44 -41.02
N ALA A 518 19.28 -13.13 -40.77
CA ALA A 518 20.19 -12.15 -41.35
C ALA A 518 21.64 -12.35 -40.89
N SER A 519 21.87 -12.73 -39.62
CA SER A 519 23.22 -12.99 -39.08
C SER A 519 23.80 -14.35 -39.49
N LEU A 520 22.97 -15.31 -39.89
CA LEU A 520 23.40 -16.53 -40.57
C LEU A 520 23.90 -16.26 -41.99
N ASN A 521 23.38 -15.21 -42.63
CA ASN A 521 23.71 -14.83 -44.01
C ASN A 521 24.79 -13.74 -44.12
N SER A 522 25.30 -13.22 -43.01
CA SER A 522 26.41 -12.27 -42.99
C SER A 522 27.70 -12.94 -42.49
N ASP A 523 28.81 -12.70 -43.18
CA ASP A 523 30.11 -13.30 -42.83
C ASP A 523 30.71 -12.75 -41.53
N ASP A 524 30.14 -11.68 -40.93
CA ASP A 524 30.79 -10.92 -39.86
C ASP A 524 29.90 -10.54 -38.64
N SER A 525 28.57 -10.79 -38.65
CA SER A 525 27.69 -10.29 -37.57
C SER A 525 26.90 -11.35 -36.77
N GLY A 526 27.19 -12.65 -36.96
CA GLY A 526 26.64 -13.73 -36.13
C GLY A 526 27.45 -14.06 -34.86
N ASN A 527 28.65 -13.50 -34.66
CA ASN A 527 29.59 -14.03 -33.67
C ASN A 527 29.20 -13.76 -32.20
N ALA A 528 28.61 -12.60 -31.86
CA ALA A 528 28.41 -12.21 -30.45
C ALA A 528 27.30 -12.99 -29.71
N GLU A 529 26.13 -13.19 -30.32
CA GLU A 529 25.04 -13.98 -29.71
C GLU A 529 25.33 -15.49 -29.72
N ARG A 530 25.99 -15.98 -30.80
CA ARG A 530 26.49 -17.36 -30.86
C ARG A 530 27.49 -17.65 -29.75
N THR A 531 28.36 -16.68 -29.45
CA THR A 531 29.33 -16.79 -28.35
C THR A 531 28.64 -16.85 -27.00
N ALA A 532 27.57 -16.07 -26.76
CA ALA A 532 26.92 -15.99 -25.45
C ALA A 532 26.22 -17.30 -25.00
N LEU A 533 25.48 -17.98 -25.89
CA LEU A 533 24.83 -19.27 -25.55
C LEU A 533 25.87 -20.38 -25.31
N THR A 534 26.89 -20.42 -26.16
CA THR A 534 27.99 -21.37 -26.04
C THR A 534 28.79 -21.14 -24.76
N GLU A 535 29.09 -19.88 -24.41
CA GLU A 535 29.72 -19.52 -23.14
C GLU A 535 28.89 -19.93 -21.93
N LYS A 536 27.56 -19.74 -21.96
CA LYS A 536 26.66 -20.22 -20.90
C LYS A 536 26.81 -21.73 -20.70
N VAL A 537 26.71 -22.52 -21.77
CA VAL A 537 26.84 -23.99 -21.67
C VAL A 537 28.22 -24.39 -21.18
N LEU A 538 29.29 -23.80 -21.71
CA LEU A 538 30.66 -24.10 -21.28
C LEU A 538 30.86 -23.77 -19.80
N ALA A 539 30.31 -22.66 -19.31
CA ALA A 539 30.35 -22.29 -17.89
C ALA A 539 29.58 -23.29 -17.02
N LEU A 540 28.38 -23.72 -17.45
CA LEU A 540 27.61 -24.77 -16.76
C LEU A 540 28.38 -26.09 -16.72
N ARG A 541 29.03 -26.47 -17.83
CA ARG A 541 29.83 -27.69 -17.90
C ARG A 541 31.08 -27.67 -17.05
N LYS A 542 31.70 -26.51 -16.92
CA LYS A 542 32.89 -26.30 -16.09
C LYS A 542 32.57 -26.34 -14.60
N HIS A 543 31.42 -25.80 -14.19
CA HIS A 543 31.12 -25.56 -12.78
C HIS A 543 30.08 -26.49 -12.16
N LEU A 544 29.24 -27.15 -12.96
CA LEU A 544 28.15 -28.00 -12.48
C LEU A 544 28.29 -29.46 -12.94
N PHE A 545 27.98 -29.74 -14.22
CA PHE A 545 27.95 -31.11 -14.77
C PHE A 545 28.59 -31.15 -16.14
N LYS A 546 29.49 -32.11 -16.41
CA LYS A 546 30.18 -32.21 -17.71
C LYS A 546 29.24 -32.33 -18.90
N ASP A 547 28.07 -32.93 -18.69
CA ASP A 547 27.00 -33.15 -19.66
C ASP A 547 25.87 -32.11 -19.57
N ALA A 548 26.07 -31.00 -18.84
CA ALA A 548 25.09 -29.93 -18.72
C ALA A 548 24.56 -29.47 -20.08
N ARG A 549 23.24 -29.27 -20.13
CA ARG A 549 22.46 -28.82 -21.29
C ARG A 549 21.69 -27.57 -20.94
N LEU A 550 21.70 -26.59 -21.84
CA LEU A 550 20.92 -25.37 -21.72
C LEU A 550 19.69 -25.47 -22.64
N VAL A 551 18.52 -25.21 -22.09
CA VAL A 551 17.26 -25.13 -22.82
C VAL A 551 16.79 -23.69 -22.83
N VAL A 552 16.71 -23.08 -24.00
CA VAL A 552 16.05 -21.79 -24.18
C VAL A 552 14.60 -22.08 -24.53
N ALA A 553 13.70 -21.85 -23.57
CA ALA A 553 12.29 -22.24 -23.69
C ALA A 553 11.40 -21.00 -23.62
N ASN A 554 10.73 -20.68 -24.72
CA ASN A 554 9.79 -19.57 -24.76
C ASN A 554 8.37 -20.04 -24.43
N LEU A 555 7.67 -19.32 -23.55
CA LEU A 555 6.33 -19.68 -23.10
C LEU A 555 5.37 -19.85 -24.28
N VAL A 556 5.31 -18.87 -25.18
CA VAL A 556 4.36 -18.83 -26.29
C VAL A 556 4.95 -18.19 -27.54
N GLY A 557 4.90 -18.90 -28.65
CA GLY A 557 5.34 -18.48 -29.98
C GLY A 557 4.20 -18.48 -31.01
N SER A 558 4.55 -18.23 -32.28
CA SER A 558 3.58 -18.24 -33.40
C SER A 558 3.33 -19.62 -34.00
N ASP A 559 4.18 -20.60 -33.66
CA ASP A 559 4.12 -21.96 -34.19
C ASP A 559 3.44 -22.88 -33.16
N GLY A 560 2.31 -23.47 -33.54
CA GLY A 560 1.54 -24.40 -32.68
C GLY A 560 2.16 -25.79 -32.56
N GLU A 561 2.96 -26.22 -33.54
CA GLU A 561 3.64 -27.51 -33.52
C GLU A 561 4.98 -27.43 -32.77
N ALA A 562 5.65 -26.27 -32.86
CA ALA A 562 6.88 -25.89 -32.14
C ALA A 562 7.73 -27.08 -31.66
N ALA A 563 8.43 -27.73 -32.60
CA ALA A 563 9.31 -28.86 -32.27
C ALA A 563 10.50 -28.42 -31.40
N LEU A 564 10.94 -29.30 -30.49
CA LEU A 564 12.17 -29.12 -29.74
C LEU A 564 13.37 -29.31 -30.68
N LYS A 565 14.24 -28.30 -30.79
CA LYS A 565 15.39 -28.31 -31.69
C LYS A 565 16.69 -28.44 -30.90
N GLY A 566 17.59 -29.30 -31.36
CA GLY A 566 18.92 -29.50 -30.80
C GLY A 566 20.01 -28.83 -31.62
N PHE A 567 21.01 -28.29 -30.93
CA PHE A 567 22.15 -27.62 -31.52
C PHE A 567 23.46 -27.97 -30.80
N ASP A 568 24.55 -28.04 -31.57
CA ASP A 568 25.92 -28.15 -31.04
C ASP A 568 26.44 -26.82 -30.46
N LEU A 569 27.70 -26.78 -30.02
CA LEU A 569 28.33 -25.57 -29.47
C LEU A 569 28.65 -24.50 -30.53
N GLN A 570 28.54 -24.86 -31.81
CA GLN A 570 28.66 -23.95 -32.96
C GLN A 570 27.29 -23.53 -33.50
N LEU A 571 26.21 -23.95 -32.84
CA LEU A 571 24.81 -23.75 -33.21
C LEU A 571 24.41 -24.40 -34.54
N ASN A 572 25.10 -25.48 -34.94
CA ASN A 572 24.65 -26.32 -36.03
C ASN A 572 23.54 -27.28 -35.52
N PRO A 573 22.48 -27.52 -36.31
CA PRO A 573 21.44 -28.47 -35.93
C PRO A 573 21.99 -29.88 -35.66
N MET A 574 21.53 -30.50 -34.58
CA MET A 574 21.86 -31.89 -34.22
C MET A 574 20.70 -32.58 -33.50
N ASP A 575 20.85 -33.88 -33.25
CA ASP A 575 19.84 -34.66 -32.53
C ASP A 575 19.64 -34.14 -31.09
N VAL A 576 18.37 -33.98 -30.69
CA VAL A 576 17.96 -33.49 -29.38
C VAL A 576 18.54 -34.32 -28.23
N ASN A 577 18.71 -35.63 -28.45
CA ASN A 577 19.23 -36.53 -27.43
C ASN A 577 20.71 -36.30 -27.13
N ASP A 578 21.47 -35.67 -28.03
CA ASP A 578 22.91 -35.41 -27.84
C ASP A 578 23.25 -33.92 -27.70
N ALA A 579 22.27 -33.04 -27.96
CA ALA A 579 22.49 -31.61 -28.04
C ALA A 579 22.87 -30.93 -26.71
N PRO A 580 23.96 -30.14 -26.66
CA PRO A 580 24.26 -29.24 -25.54
C PRO A 580 23.26 -28.08 -25.40
N ILE A 581 22.72 -27.60 -26.52
CA ILE A 581 21.81 -26.46 -26.58
C ILE A 581 20.49 -26.94 -27.17
N LEU A 582 19.41 -26.70 -26.45
CA LEU A 582 18.05 -27.01 -26.86
C LEU A 582 17.26 -25.70 -26.98
N VAL A 583 16.47 -25.56 -28.04
CA VAL A 583 15.62 -24.39 -28.25
C VAL A 583 14.18 -24.83 -28.48
N LEU A 584 13.27 -24.23 -27.74
CA LEU A 584 11.82 -24.43 -27.85
C LEU A 584 11.15 -23.08 -28.05
N SER A 585 10.56 -22.87 -29.23
CA SER A 585 9.95 -21.60 -29.63
C SER A 585 8.60 -21.32 -28.95
N SER A 586 7.90 -22.37 -28.50
CA SER A 586 6.62 -22.28 -27.79
C SER A 586 6.41 -23.48 -26.89
N CYS A 587 6.04 -23.25 -25.62
CA CYS A 587 5.70 -24.31 -24.66
C CYS A 587 4.19 -24.61 -24.64
N ILE A 588 3.36 -23.57 -24.80
CA ILE A 588 1.90 -23.70 -24.93
C ILE A 588 1.43 -23.42 -26.35
N HIS A 589 0.29 -23.97 -26.73
CA HIS A 589 -0.31 -23.69 -28.03
C HIS A 589 -0.95 -22.29 -28.01
N PRO A 590 -0.67 -21.41 -29.00
CA PRO A 590 -1.22 -20.05 -29.00
C PRO A 590 -2.73 -20.01 -29.25
N ASP A 591 -3.26 -20.96 -30.02
CA ASP A 591 -4.67 -20.98 -30.41
C ASP A 591 -5.53 -22.00 -29.65
N GLN A 592 -4.92 -22.89 -28.86
CA GLN A 592 -5.63 -23.97 -28.17
C GLN A 592 -5.42 -23.88 -26.66
N GLN A 593 -6.48 -23.52 -25.95
CA GLN A 593 -6.47 -23.45 -24.49
C GLN A 593 -6.12 -24.79 -23.86
N ASN A 594 -5.43 -24.74 -22.72
CA ASN A 594 -5.05 -25.92 -21.92
C ASN A 594 -4.24 -26.97 -22.70
N LYS A 595 -3.49 -26.56 -23.72
CA LYS A 595 -2.61 -27.46 -24.47
C LYS A 595 -1.17 -26.97 -24.51
N THR A 596 -0.26 -27.90 -24.25
CA THR A 596 1.17 -27.76 -24.50
C THR A 596 1.51 -28.16 -25.94
N THR A 597 2.64 -27.68 -26.44
CA THR A 597 3.14 -28.06 -27.78
C THR A 597 3.81 -29.44 -27.77
N PRO A 598 3.90 -30.12 -28.93
CA PRO A 598 4.70 -31.33 -29.08
C PRO A 598 6.16 -31.18 -28.61
N GLY A 599 6.80 -30.03 -28.86
CA GLY A 599 8.17 -29.79 -28.38
C GLY A 599 8.28 -29.73 -26.86
N PHE A 600 7.29 -29.17 -26.16
CA PHE A 600 7.26 -29.21 -24.69
C PHE A 600 7.08 -30.64 -24.16
N ALA A 601 6.22 -31.44 -24.80
CA ALA A 601 6.07 -32.86 -24.46
C ALA A 601 7.39 -33.63 -24.66
N GLY A 602 8.10 -33.37 -25.76
CA GLY A 602 9.44 -33.95 -26.01
C GLY A 602 10.48 -33.52 -24.97
N LEU A 603 10.44 -32.27 -24.50
CA LEU A 603 11.30 -31.81 -23.40
C LEU A 603 11.00 -32.54 -22.08
N CYS A 604 9.71 -32.74 -21.77
CA CYS A 604 9.30 -33.50 -20.59
C CYS A 604 9.72 -34.97 -20.68
N GLU A 605 9.62 -35.59 -21.86
CA GLU A 605 10.09 -36.94 -22.07
C GLU A 605 11.61 -37.06 -21.87
N LEU A 606 12.39 -36.11 -22.42
CA LEU A 606 13.83 -36.05 -22.21
C LEU A 606 14.19 -35.97 -20.72
N ALA A 607 13.51 -35.10 -19.97
CA ALA A 607 13.71 -34.96 -18.53
C ALA A 607 13.40 -36.27 -17.77
N ARG A 608 12.29 -36.94 -18.10
CA ARG A 608 11.91 -38.22 -17.49
C ARG A 608 12.91 -39.33 -17.77
N ARG A 609 13.49 -39.38 -18.99
CA ARG A 609 14.55 -40.34 -19.33
C ARG A 609 15.76 -40.18 -18.41
N TYR A 610 16.20 -38.94 -18.17
CA TYR A 610 17.29 -38.66 -17.24
C TYR A 610 16.97 -39.06 -15.80
N GLN A 611 15.76 -38.75 -15.33
CA GLN A 611 15.33 -39.12 -13.98
C GLN A 611 15.26 -40.65 -13.81
N ALA A 612 14.82 -41.39 -14.83
CA ALA A 612 14.81 -42.85 -14.84
C ALA A 612 16.23 -43.44 -14.83
N GLN A 613 17.16 -42.86 -15.60
CA GLN A 613 18.57 -43.27 -15.60
C GLN A 613 19.21 -43.03 -14.23
N ALA A 614 18.95 -41.89 -13.59
CA ALA A 614 19.45 -41.57 -12.26
C ALA A 614 18.91 -42.55 -11.18
N ALA A 615 17.66 -42.98 -11.29
CA ALA A 615 17.06 -43.97 -10.40
C ALA A 615 17.60 -45.41 -10.60
N SER A 616 18.15 -45.71 -11.79
CA SER A 616 18.70 -47.03 -12.14
C SER A 616 20.17 -47.24 -11.74
N LEU A 617 20.87 -46.18 -11.32
CA LEU A 617 22.23 -46.27 -10.78
C LEU A 617 22.15 -46.77 -9.32
N PRO A 618 22.78 -47.91 -8.97
CA PRO A 618 22.73 -48.40 -7.60
C PRO A 618 23.36 -47.38 -6.64
N MET A 619 22.66 -47.08 -5.55
CA MET A 619 23.17 -46.25 -4.45
C MET A 619 24.44 -46.87 -3.86
N ASN A 620 25.60 -46.50 -4.40
CA ASN A 620 26.87 -46.71 -3.73
C ASN A 620 27.02 -45.62 -2.65
N PHE A 621 26.50 -45.93 -1.46
CA PHE A 621 26.91 -45.27 -0.22
C PHE A 621 28.38 -45.60 0.05
N LYS A 622 29.27 -44.63 -0.18
CA LYS A 622 30.57 -44.43 0.50
C LYS A 622 30.96 -42.96 0.31
N GLY A 623 31.34 -42.15 1.30
CA GLY A 623 31.48 -42.26 2.75
C GLY A 623 31.84 -40.88 3.26
#